data_AF-A0A559V574-F1
#
_entry.id   AF-A0A559V574-F1
#
_cell.length_a   1.000
_cell.length_b   1.000
_cell.length_c   1.000
_cell.angle_alpha   90.00
_cell.angle_beta   90.00
_cell.angle_gamma   90.00
#
_symmetry.space_group_name_H-M   'P 1'
#
loop_
_entity.id
_entity.type
_entity.pdbx_description
1 polymer ?
#
loop_
_entity_poly.entity_id
_entity_poly.type
_entity_poly.pdbx_seq_one_letter_code
_entity_poly.pdbx_strand_id
1 'polypeptide(L)'
;MGTKSWWARTDNRLLEATLGLAALFVGVFGVLTPALGVVGLIDPVDTREVEVETTTRVPSTVTDTVAGNGMTLTGTHQADLAFAHPDLSQRLLLALPEVIGSLLLLLVLALLLQVARTLRGGDVFVPKNARRLSAIGLTVLVQAFLSPVLPALTTAALVSGTPMADQIPSSITFTGEYVLLAFLILALGEVFRRGTKLRADTEGLV
;
A
#
# COMPACT_ATOMS: atom_id res chain seq x y z
N MET A 1 -37.88 -1.47 24.42
CA MET A 1 -37.43 -0.07 24.64
C MET A 1 -35.94 -0.11 24.95
N GLY A 2 -34.98 0.49 24.27
CA GLY A 2 -34.98 1.48 23.19
C GLY A 2 -33.64 2.23 23.10
N THR A 3 -32.50 1.57 23.39
CA THR A 3 -31.19 2.26 23.51
C THR A 3 -30.14 1.87 22.45
N LYS A 4 -30.36 0.81 21.65
CA LYS A 4 -29.38 0.35 20.64
C LYS A 4 -29.25 1.26 19.40
N SER A 5 -30.21 2.16 19.16
CA SER A 5 -30.27 2.93 17.91
C SER A 5 -29.27 4.09 17.83
N TRP A 6 -28.88 4.70 18.94
CA TRP A 6 -28.02 5.89 18.89
C TRP A 6 -26.54 5.50 18.73
N TRP A 7 -26.10 4.51 19.50
CA TRP A 7 -24.75 3.95 19.39
C TRP A 7 -24.41 3.46 17.97
N ALA A 8 -25.29 2.70 17.33
CA ALA A 8 -25.07 2.20 15.96
C ALA A 8 -24.97 3.32 14.91
N ARG A 9 -25.68 4.45 15.10
CA ARG A 9 -25.62 5.60 14.16
C ARG A 9 -24.33 6.39 14.34
N THR A 10 -23.90 6.60 15.59
CA THR A 10 -22.68 7.34 15.91
C THR A 10 -21.46 6.56 15.44
N ASP A 11 -21.43 5.25 15.68
CA ASP A 11 -20.35 4.35 15.27
C ASP A 11 -20.19 4.31 13.74
N ASN A 12 -21.30 4.25 13.01
CA ASN A 12 -21.24 4.27 11.55
C ASN A 12 -20.80 5.63 10.97
N ARG A 13 -21.13 6.75 11.63
CA ARG A 13 -20.61 8.08 11.23
C ARG A 13 -19.12 8.23 11.54
N LEU A 14 -18.66 7.67 12.66
CA LEU A 14 -17.24 7.63 13.00
C LEU A 14 -16.46 6.80 11.97
N LEU A 15 -16.98 5.64 11.57
CA LEU A 15 -16.37 4.83 10.51
C LEU A 15 -16.27 5.60 9.18
N GLU A 16 -17.35 6.22 8.73
CA GLU A 16 -17.36 7.04 7.50
C GLU A 16 -16.39 8.22 7.58
N ALA A 17 -16.34 8.90 8.73
CA ALA A 17 -15.42 10.03 8.96
C ALA A 17 -13.96 9.57 8.97
N THR A 18 -13.65 8.47 9.65
CA THR A 18 -12.30 7.89 9.69
C THR A 18 -11.84 7.44 8.31
N LEU A 19 -12.70 6.75 7.55
CA LEU A 19 -12.39 6.34 6.18
C LEU A 19 -12.21 7.55 5.25
N GLY A 20 -13.06 8.58 5.39
CA GLY A 20 -12.93 9.83 4.63
C GLY A 20 -11.64 10.59 4.96
N LEU A 21 -11.28 10.66 6.23
CA LEU A 21 -10.05 11.29 6.70
C LEU A 21 -8.80 10.52 6.22
N ALA A 22 -8.83 9.18 6.28
CA ALA A 22 -7.78 8.34 5.72
C ALA A 22 -7.63 8.58 4.21
N ALA A 23 -8.73 8.64 3.46
CA ALA A 23 -8.68 8.93 2.03
C ALA A 23 -8.14 10.34 1.74
N LEU A 24 -8.49 11.33 2.57
CA LEU A 24 -7.93 12.67 2.46
C LEU A 24 -6.42 12.65 2.67
N PHE A 25 -5.94 11.99 3.72
CA PHE A 25 -4.50 11.88 4.00
C PHE A 25 -3.75 11.18 2.88
N VAL A 26 -4.25 10.04 2.39
CA VAL A 26 -3.62 9.32 1.27
C VAL A 26 -3.64 10.17 -0.01
N GLY A 27 -4.73 10.90 -0.28
CA GLY A 27 -4.81 11.78 -1.44
C GLY A 27 -3.84 12.95 -1.38
N VAL A 28 -3.68 13.56 -0.20
CA VAL A 28 -2.75 14.68 -0.01
C VAL A 28 -1.31 14.19 -0.02
N PHE A 29 -0.96 13.27 0.87
CA PHE A 29 0.43 12.87 1.06
C PHE A 29 0.92 11.86 0.03
N GLY A 30 0.07 10.94 -0.42
CA GLY A 30 0.47 9.88 -1.34
C GLY A 30 0.28 10.20 -2.83
N VAL A 31 -0.45 11.28 -3.17
CA VAL A 31 -0.70 11.65 -4.57
C VAL A 31 -0.36 13.12 -4.84
N LEU A 32 -0.96 14.05 -4.11
CA LEU A 32 -0.78 15.48 -4.38
C LEU A 32 0.66 15.92 -4.12
N THR A 33 1.23 15.58 -2.97
CA THR A 33 2.62 15.93 -2.61
C THR A 33 3.62 15.39 -3.64
N PRO A 34 3.66 14.07 -3.97
CA PRO A 34 4.54 13.56 -5.02
C PRO A 34 4.33 14.24 -6.38
N ALA A 35 3.07 14.49 -6.78
CA ALA A 35 2.78 15.18 -8.04
C ALA A 35 3.33 16.61 -8.08
N LEU A 36 3.23 17.35 -6.97
CA LEU A 36 3.82 18.69 -6.85
C LEU A 36 5.36 18.63 -6.88
N GLY A 37 5.97 17.60 -6.28
CA GLY A 37 7.41 17.37 -6.32
C GLY A 37 7.92 17.10 -7.74
N VAL A 38 7.17 16.32 -8.53
CA VAL A 38 7.50 16.05 -9.95
C VAL A 38 7.53 17.33 -10.78
N VAL A 39 6.56 18.23 -10.57
CA VAL A 39 6.48 19.51 -11.31
C VAL A 39 7.45 20.56 -10.73
N GLY A 40 8.06 20.30 -9.57
CA GLY A 40 9.02 21.20 -8.93
C GLY A 40 8.38 22.38 -8.18
N LEU A 41 7.12 22.24 -7.77
CA LEU A 41 6.44 23.23 -6.92
C LEU A 41 6.83 23.10 -5.44
N ILE A 42 7.31 21.92 -5.03
CA ILE A 42 7.83 21.62 -3.70
C ILE A 42 9.15 20.86 -3.84
N ASP A 43 9.89 20.74 -2.74
CA ASP A 43 11.12 19.94 -2.70
C ASP A 43 10.82 18.50 -3.16
N PRO A 44 11.45 18.02 -4.25
CA PRO A 44 11.20 16.70 -4.77
C PRO A 44 11.74 15.61 -3.83
N VAL A 45 11.22 14.40 -4.01
CA VAL A 45 11.87 13.21 -3.44
C VAL A 45 13.17 13.02 -4.21
N ASP A 46 14.29 13.30 -3.54
CA ASP A 46 15.63 13.25 -4.14
C ASP A 46 16.41 12.01 -3.69
N THR A 47 15.86 11.23 -2.77
CA THR A 47 16.50 10.05 -2.19
C THR A 47 15.66 8.81 -2.40
N ARG A 48 16.34 7.69 -2.67
CA ARG A 48 15.71 6.39 -2.75
C ARG A 48 16.55 5.32 -2.08
N GLU A 49 15.96 4.63 -1.12
CA GLU A 49 16.57 3.48 -0.48
C GLU A 49 16.63 2.29 -1.46
N VAL A 50 17.80 1.66 -1.55
CA VAL A 50 18.07 0.48 -2.39
C VAL A 50 18.92 -0.54 -1.62
N GLU A 51 18.78 -1.80 -2.01
CA GLU A 51 19.65 -2.88 -1.52
C GLU A 51 20.90 -2.98 -2.41
N VAL A 52 22.08 -3.09 -1.78
CA VAL A 52 23.38 -3.12 -2.44
C VAL A 52 24.04 -4.48 -2.20
N GLU A 53 24.74 -4.98 -3.22
CA GLU A 53 25.43 -6.28 -3.14
C GLU A 53 26.51 -6.30 -2.04
N THR A 54 27.14 -5.17 -1.77
CA THR A 54 28.19 -5.05 -0.76
C THR A 54 27.64 -4.54 0.57
N THR A 55 27.93 -5.23 1.67
CA THR A 55 27.56 -4.81 3.03
C THR A 55 28.18 -3.44 3.34
N THR A 56 27.37 -2.51 3.86
CA THR A 56 27.84 -1.19 4.26
C THR A 56 28.98 -1.32 5.28
N ARG A 57 30.12 -0.67 5.00
CA ARG A 57 31.35 -0.84 5.78
C ARG A 57 31.21 -0.14 7.13
N VAL A 58 30.98 -0.90 8.20
CA VAL A 58 31.03 -0.39 9.57
C VAL A 58 32.48 -0.04 9.92
N PRO A 59 32.78 1.14 10.48
CA PRO A 59 34.13 1.49 10.90
C PRO A 59 34.70 0.44 11.84
N SER A 60 35.91 -0.06 11.54
CA SER A 60 36.56 -1.13 12.31
C SER A 60 36.71 -0.80 13.79
N THR A 61 36.88 0.49 14.13
CA THR A 61 36.90 0.97 15.51
C THR A 61 35.65 0.62 16.30
N VAL A 62 34.47 0.62 15.68
CA VAL A 62 33.20 0.27 16.31
C VAL A 62 33.08 -1.26 16.39
N THR A 63 33.41 -1.97 15.32
CA THR A 63 33.34 -3.44 15.27
C THR A 63 34.27 -4.09 16.29
N ASP A 64 35.49 -3.57 16.45
CA ASP A 64 36.49 -4.08 17.40
C ASP A 64 36.07 -3.84 18.86
N THR A 65 35.44 -2.69 19.13
CA THR A 65 34.90 -2.36 20.47
C THR A 65 33.73 -3.26 20.85
N VAL A 66 32.86 -3.58 19.89
CA VAL A 66 31.68 -4.44 20.09
C VAL A 66 32.10 -5.92 20.20
N ALA A 67 33.08 -6.36 19.41
CA ALA A 67 33.67 -7.69 19.48
C ALA A 67 34.34 -7.96 20.84
N GLY A 68 35.00 -6.96 21.43
CA GLY A 68 35.56 -7.04 22.79
C GLY A 68 34.52 -7.31 23.89
N ASN A 69 33.22 -7.11 23.60
CA ASN A 69 32.10 -7.37 24.50
C ASN A 69 31.27 -8.60 24.09
N GLY A 70 31.80 -9.47 23.20
CA GLY A 70 31.12 -10.69 22.75
C GLY A 70 29.92 -10.45 21.81
N MET A 71 29.82 -9.25 21.24
CA MET A 71 28.77 -8.87 20.29
C MET A 71 29.35 -8.78 18.87
N THR A 72 28.53 -9.02 17.85
CA THR A 72 28.90 -8.84 16.44
C THR A 72 28.06 -7.71 15.84
N LEU A 73 28.73 -6.80 15.12
CA LEU A 73 28.08 -5.69 14.41
C LEU A 73 28.40 -5.81 12.92
N THR A 74 27.39 -6.14 12.12
CA THR A 74 27.46 -6.19 10.66
C THR A 74 26.67 -5.03 10.06
N GLY A 75 27.20 -4.42 8.99
CA GLY A 75 26.46 -3.42 8.25
C GLY A 75 25.21 -4.03 7.61
N THR A 76 24.26 -3.17 7.25
CA THR A 76 23.10 -3.56 6.46
C THR A 76 23.46 -3.52 4.97
N HIS A 77 22.66 -4.18 4.13
CA HIS A 77 22.75 -4.06 2.67
C HIS A 77 21.98 -2.84 2.14
N GLN A 78 21.60 -1.88 2.99
CA GLN A 78 20.81 -0.71 2.59
C GLN A 78 21.70 0.49 2.26
N ALA A 79 21.37 1.19 1.18
CA ALA A 79 21.97 2.48 0.82
C ALA A 79 20.92 3.44 0.23
N ASP A 80 21.14 4.74 0.39
CA ASP A 80 20.32 5.77 -0.26
C ASP A 80 20.97 6.24 -1.57
N LEU A 81 20.22 6.15 -2.66
CA LEU A 81 20.51 6.83 -3.91
C LEU A 81 20.03 8.27 -3.81
N ALA A 82 20.96 9.20 -3.62
CA ALA A 82 20.70 10.63 -3.64
C ALA A 82 20.93 11.20 -5.04
N PHE A 83 19.92 11.83 -5.62
CA PHE A 83 20.00 12.53 -6.90
C PHE A 83 20.16 14.03 -6.64
N ALA A 84 21.34 14.58 -6.96
CA ALA A 84 21.64 15.98 -6.65
C ALA A 84 20.78 16.99 -7.46
N HIS A 85 20.44 16.65 -8.71
CA HIS A 85 19.61 17.49 -9.58
C HIS A 85 18.75 16.58 -10.47
N PRO A 86 17.69 15.97 -9.92
CA PRO A 86 16.90 15.03 -10.69
C PRO A 86 16.13 15.75 -11.80
N ASP A 87 16.25 15.24 -13.02
CA ASP A 87 15.45 15.71 -14.15
C ASP A 87 13.97 15.29 -14.00
N LEU A 88 13.10 15.79 -14.88
CA LEU A 88 11.67 15.50 -14.81
C LEU A 88 11.37 14.00 -14.90
N SER A 89 12.14 13.26 -15.71
CA SER A 89 11.96 11.82 -15.89
C SER A 89 12.37 11.05 -14.62
N GLN A 90 13.45 11.45 -13.97
CA GLN A 90 13.94 10.88 -12.72
C GLN A 90 12.97 11.16 -11.58
N ARG A 91 12.46 12.40 -11.46
CA ARG A 91 11.43 12.74 -10.47
C ARG A 91 10.16 11.91 -10.68
N LEU A 92 9.74 11.74 -11.93
CA LEU A 92 8.58 10.91 -12.25
C LEU A 92 8.83 9.45 -11.85
N LEU A 93 9.98 8.88 -12.18
CA LEU A 93 10.35 7.50 -11.82
C LEU A 93 10.46 7.29 -10.30
N LEU A 94 10.91 8.31 -9.56
CA LEU A 94 10.98 8.30 -8.10
C LEU A 94 9.58 8.32 -7.47
N ALA A 95 8.68 9.17 -7.97
CA ALA A 95 7.33 9.31 -7.45
C ALA A 95 6.37 8.17 -7.89
N LEU A 96 6.63 7.52 -9.03
CA LEU A 96 5.68 6.60 -9.67
C LEU A 96 5.23 5.43 -8.76
N PRO A 97 6.12 4.72 -8.04
CA PRO A 97 5.70 3.61 -7.18
C PRO A 97 4.78 4.07 -6.05
N GLU A 98 5.10 5.20 -5.41
CA GLU A 98 4.33 5.77 -4.31
C GLU A 98 2.95 6.25 -4.79
N VAL A 99 2.89 6.95 -5.93
CA VAL A 99 1.64 7.42 -6.51
C VAL A 99 0.73 6.26 -6.89
N ILE A 100 1.26 5.23 -7.56
CA ILE A 100 0.45 4.07 -7.93
C ILE A 100 -0.06 3.32 -6.69
N GLY A 101 0.80 3.10 -5.69
CA GLY A 101 0.39 2.49 -4.42
C GLY A 101 -0.71 3.29 -3.73
N SER A 102 -0.59 4.61 -3.69
CA SER A 102 -1.57 5.51 -3.09
C SER A 102 -2.89 5.54 -3.84
N LEU A 103 -2.88 5.47 -5.18
CA LEU A 103 -4.09 5.37 -5.99
C LEU A 103 -4.84 4.04 -5.75
N LEU A 104 -4.13 2.93 -5.63
CA LEU A 104 -4.73 1.63 -5.29
C LEU A 104 -5.33 1.66 -3.88
N LEU A 105 -4.62 2.26 -2.92
CA LEU A 105 -5.14 2.44 -1.56
C LEU A 105 -6.38 3.34 -1.52
N LEU A 106 -6.41 4.44 -2.30
CA LEU A 106 -7.59 5.29 -2.44
C LEU A 106 -8.77 4.53 -3.03
N LEU A 107 -8.54 3.65 -4.02
CA LEU A 107 -9.58 2.79 -4.55
C LEU A 107 -10.15 1.86 -3.48
N VAL A 108 -9.31 1.23 -2.67
CA VAL A 108 -9.74 0.40 -1.54
C VAL A 108 -10.55 1.22 -0.54
N LEU A 109 -10.07 2.40 -0.12
CA LEU A 109 -10.77 3.28 0.81
C LEU A 109 -12.11 3.76 0.25
N ALA A 110 -12.18 4.07 -1.04
CA ALA A 110 -13.42 4.46 -1.70
C ALA A 110 -14.44 3.31 -1.72
N LEU A 111 -14.00 2.07 -2.01
CA LEU A 111 -14.85 0.89 -1.97
C LEU A 111 -15.33 0.59 -0.53
N LEU A 112 -14.46 0.71 0.47
CA LEU A 112 -14.81 0.56 1.88
C LEU A 112 -15.82 1.61 2.32
N LEU A 113 -15.64 2.87 1.93
CA LEU A 113 -16.58 3.95 2.23
C LEU A 113 -17.95 3.68 1.59
N GLN A 114 -17.97 3.14 0.37
CA GLN A 114 -19.21 2.72 -0.28
C GLN A 114 -19.91 1.56 0.44
N VAL A 115 -19.15 0.62 1.03
CA VAL A 115 -19.69 -0.47 1.86
C VAL A 115 -20.22 0.10 3.20
N ALA A 116 -19.48 0.97 3.87
CA ALA A 116 -19.92 1.61 5.12
C ALA A 116 -21.24 2.40 4.94
N ARG A 117 -21.35 3.12 3.81
CA ARG A 117 -22.57 3.87 3.46
C ARG A 117 -23.77 2.96 3.21
N THR A 118 -23.59 1.76 2.65
CA THR A 118 -24.71 0.82 2.45
C THR A 118 -25.10 0.11 3.74
N LEU A 119 -24.15 -0.18 4.62
CA LEU A 119 -24.44 -0.71 5.96
C LEU A 119 -25.28 0.25 6.81
N ARG A 120 -25.09 1.56 6.62
CA ARG A 120 -25.93 2.60 7.23
C ARG A 120 -27.42 2.46 6.89
N GLY A 121 -27.72 1.93 5.71
CA GLY A 121 -29.07 1.70 5.23
C GLY A 121 -29.78 0.53 5.92
N GLY A 122 -29.07 -0.23 6.77
CA GLY A 122 -29.63 -1.33 7.57
C GLY A 122 -29.65 -2.68 6.87
N ASP A 123 -29.33 -2.76 5.58
CA ASP A 123 -29.22 -4.02 4.85
C ASP A 123 -27.76 -4.41 4.64
N VAL A 124 -27.35 -5.48 5.33
CA VAL A 124 -25.99 -6.03 5.26
C VAL A 124 -25.81 -6.89 3.99
N PHE A 125 -26.89 -7.45 3.45
CA PHE A 125 -26.87 -8.43 2.36
C PHE A 125 -27.18 -7.81 1.00
N VAL A 126 -26.64 -6.63 0.73
CA VAL A 126 -26.75 -6.01 -0.60
C VAL A 126 -25.78 -6.71 -1.56
N PRO A 127 -26.23 -7.30 -2.69
CA PRO A 127 -25.34 -8.00 -3.64
C PRO A 127 -24.19 -7.13 -4.18
N LYS A 128 -24.39 -5.80 -4.19
CA LYS A 128 -23.35 -4.83 -4.56
C LYS A 128 -22.16 -4.85 -3.59
N ASN A 129 -22.37 -5.11 -2.30
CA ASN A 129 -21.28 -5.17 -1.32
C ASN A 129 -20.38 -6.39 -1.53
N ALA A 130 -20.94 -7.53 -1.96
CA ALA A 130 -20.13 -8.69 -2.34
C ALA A 130 -19.17 -8.36 -3.49
N ARG A 131 -19.66 -7.67 -4.54
CA ARG A 131 -18.82 -7.21 -5.66
C ARG A 131 -17.75 -6.22 -5.23
N ARG A 132 -18.09 -5.30 -4.32
CA ARG A 132 -17.13 -4.33 -3.75
C ARG A 132 -16.03 -5.02 -2.94
N LEU A 133 -16.37 -6.00 -2.11
CA LEU A 133 -15.39 -6.80 -1.36
C LEU A 133 -14.48 -7.59 -2.30
N SER A 134 -15.03 -8.21 -3.35
CA SER A 134 -14.20 -8.88 -4.37
C SER A 134 -13.27 -7.89 -5.09
N ALA A 135 -13.76 -6.69 -5.42
CA ALA A 135 -12.93 -5.64 -6.00
C ALA A 135 -11.80 -5.20 -5.07
N ILE A 136 -12.08 -5.01 -3.76
CA ILE A 136 -11.04 -4.73 -2.76
C ILE A 136 -10.00 -5.84 -2.73
N GLY A 137 -10.42 -7.11 -2.65
CA GLY A 137 -9.50 -8.25 -2.64
C GLY A 137 -8.62 -8.31 -3.88
N LEU A 138 -9.19 -8.04 -5.06
CA LEU A 138 -8.42 -7.97 -6.31
C LEU A 138 -7.45 -6.78 -6.32
N THR A 139 -7.85 -5.61 -5.86
CA THR A 139 -6.98 -4.44 -5.75
C THR A 139 -5.81 -4.70 -4.81
N VAL A 140 -6.06 -5.32 -3.65
CA VAL A 140 -5.00 -5.73 -2.70
C VAL A 140 -4.07 -6.77 -3.33
N LEU A 141 -4.61 -7.73 -4.09
CA LEU A 141 -3.79 -8.70 -4.82
C LEU A 141 -2.88 -8.01 -5.84
N VAL A 142 -3.42 -7.11 -6.65
CA VAL A 142 -2.65 -6.32 -7.62
C VAL A 142 -1.57 -5.51 -6.91
N GLN A 143 -1.90 -4.88 -5.78
CA GLN A 143 -0.94 -4.12 -4.98
C GLN A 143 0.18 -5.01 -4.44
N ALA A 144 -0.12 -6.23 -3.96
CA ALA A 144 0.89 -7.17 -3.48
C ALA A 144 1.91 -7.56 -4.56
N PHE A 145 1.49 -7.61 -5.83
CA PHE A 145 2.38 -7.85 -6.96
C PHE A 145 3.12 -6.60 -7.42
N LEU A 146 2.44 -5.45 -7.49
CA LEU A 146 3.03 -4.20 -7.94
C LEU A 146 4.01 -3.61 -6.93
N SER A 147 3.81 -3.84 -5.64
CA SER A 147 4.60 -3.25 -4.56
C SER A 147 6.10 -3.57 -4.64
N PRO A 148 6.55 -4.81 -4.92
CA PRO A 148 7.97 -5.07 -5.12
C PRO A 148 8.42 -4.85 -6.59
N VAL A 149 7.52 -5.00 -7.57
CA VAL A 149 7.85 -4.91 -9.00
C VAL A 149 8.07 -3.47 -9.47
N LEU A 150 7.19 -2.54 -9.10
CA LEU A 150 7.30 -1.14 -9.53
C LEU A 150 8.57 -0.48 -9.01
N PRO A 151 8.95 -0.66 -7.73
CA PRO A 151 10.25 -0.21 -7.27
C PRO A 151 11.39 -0.84 -8.07
N ALA A 152 11.45 -2.17 -8.19
CA ALA A 152 12.55 -2.81 -8.93
C ALA A 152 12.71 -2.26 -10.35
N LEU A 153 11.61 -2.09 -11.10
CA LEU A 153 11.64 -1.55 -12.46
C LEU A 153 12.05 -0.08 -12.52
N THR A 154 11.54 0.75 -11.60
CA THR A 154 11.89 2.18 -11.56
C THR A 154 13.34 2.40 -11.11
N THR A 155 13.83 1.61 -10.15
CA THR A 155 15.26 1.60 -9.78
C THR A 155 16.12 1.22 -10.98
N ALA A 156 15.79 0.10 -11.64
CA ALA A 156 16.53 -0.37 -12.81
C ALA A 156 16.59 0.69 -13.92
N ALA A 157 15.49 1.39 -14.17
CA ALA A 157 15.45 2.50 -15.13
C ALA A 157 16.32 3.69 -14.68
N LEU A 158 16.28 4.07 -13.39
CA LEU A 158 17.05 5.18 -12.83
C LEU A 158 18.57 4.94 -12.88
N VAL A 159 19.01 3.69 -12.68
CA VAL A 159 20.43 3.33 -12.66
C VAL A 159 20.95 2.90 -14.03
N SER A 160 20.05 2.69 -15.01
CA SER A 160 20.42 2.28 -16.37
C SER A 160 21.39 3.29 -17.00
N GLY A 161 22.50 2.80 -17.56
CA GLY A 161 23.54 3.64 -18.15
C GLY A 161 24.49 4.31 -17.15
N THR A 162 24.41 3.99 -15.86
CA THR A 162 25.36 4.46 -14.83
C THR A 162 26.24 3.32 -14.32
N PRO A 163 27.43 3.60 -13.73
CA PRO A 163 28.26 2.59 -13.09
C PRO A 163 27.60 1.90 -11.87
N MET A 164 26.45 2.40 -11.42
CA MET A 164 25.70 1.83 -10.30
C MET A 164 24.82 0.65 -10.70
N ALA A 165 24.58 0.44 -12.01
CA ALA A 165 23.77 -0.66 -12.50
C ALA A 165 24.30 -2.04 -12.07
N ASP A 166 25.63 -2.19 -12.01
CA ASP A 166 26.28 -3.45 -11.62
C ASP A 166 26.33 -3.66 -10.09
N GLN A 167 26.04 -2.62 -9.28
CA GLN A 167 26.14 -2.69 -7.81
C GLN A 167 24.79 -2.86 -7.11
N ILE A 168 23.69 -2.66 -7.83
CA ILE A 168 22.32 -2.70 -7.30
C ILE A 168 21.62 -3.92 -7.92
N PRO A 169 21.73 -5.10 -7.29
CA PRO A 169 21.07 -6.28 -7.79
C PRO A 169 19.56 -6.05 -7.78
N SER A 170 18.90 -6.36 -8.89
CA SER A 170 17.44 -6.30 -8.99
C SER A 170 16.83 -7.52 -8.31
N SER A 171 16.75 -7.50 -6.98
CA SER A 171 16.04 -8.52 -6.20
C SER A 171 14.56 -8.14 -6.07
N ILE A 172 13.66 -9.08 -6.34
CA ILE A 172 12.23 -8.91 -6.13
C ILE A 172 11.81 -9.92 -5.06
N THR A 173 11.56 -9.42 -3.86
CA THR A 173 11.08 -10.24 -2.75
C THR A 173 9.57 -10.14 -2.66
N PHE A 174 8.89 -11.28 -2.77
CA PHE A 174 7.45 -11.36 -2.60
C PHE A 174 7.11 -11.84 -1.19
N THR A 175 6.37 -11.02 -0.44
CA THR A 175 5.85 -11.43 0.86
C THR A 175 4.47 -12.07 0.67
N GLY A 176 4.36 -13.37 0.98
CA GLY A 176 3.11 -14.13 0.83
C GLY A 176 1.96 -13.67 1.72
N GLU A 177 2.24 -12.87 2.76
CA GLU A 177 1.25 -12.36 3.70
C GLU A 177 0.18 -11.49 3.04
N TYR A 178 0.57 -10.60 2.12
CA TYR A 178 -0.36 -9.71 1.42
C TYR A 178 -1.19 -10.47 0.38
N VAL A 179 -0.59 -11.49 -0.24
CA VAL A 179 -1.30 -12.40 -1.14
C VAL A 179 -2.37 -13.18 -0.37
N LEU A 180 -2.02 -13.72 0.80
CA LEU A 180 -2.98 -14.39 1.68
C LEU A 180 -4.10 -13.45 2.11
N LEU A 181 -3.77 -12.22 2.53
CA LEU A 181 -4.75 -11.20 2.89
C LEU A 181 -5.73 -10.92 1.74
N ALA A 182 -5.23 -10.78 0.51
CA ALA A 182 -6.06 -10.58 -0.67
C ALA A 182 -7.03 -11.75 -0.88
N PHE A 183 -6.55 -12.99 -0.76
CA PHE A 183 -7.40 -14.19 -0.87
C PHE A 183 -8.45 -14.27 0.25
N LEU A 184 -8.12 -13.88 1.48
CA LEU A 184 -9.08 -13.82 2.57
C LEU A 184 -10.19 -12.81 2.30
N ILE A 185 -9.86 -11.63 1.77
CA ILE A 185 -10.86 -10.62 1.39
C ILE A 185 -11.73 -11.11 0.22
N LEU A 186 -11.13 -11.77 -0.78
CA LEU A 186 -11.87 -12.38 -1.88
C LEU A 186 -12.84 -13.46 -1.38
N ALA A 187 -12.38 -14.33 -0.47
CA ALA A 187 -13.20 -15.35 0.16
C ALA A 187 -14.35 -14.72 0.95
N LEU A 188 -14.11 -13.61 1.67
CA LEU A 188 -15.17 -12.87 2.34
C LEU A 188 -16.21 -12.34 1.34
N GLY A 189 -15.79 -11.77 0.22
CA GLY A 189 -16.70 -11.34 -0.85
C GLY A 189 -17.57 -12.50 -1.39
N GLU A 190 -16.98 -13.69 -1.55
CA GLU A 190 -17.69 -14.90 -1.99
C GLU A 190 -18.70 -15.40 -0.94
N VAL A 191 -18.35 -15.37 0.35
CA VAL A 191 -19.26 -15.70 1.45
C VAL A 191 -20.48 -14.76 1.43
N PHE A 192 -20.26 -13.46 1.26
CA PHE A 192 -21.35 -12.49 1.12
C PHE A 192 -22.21 -12.79 -0.11
N ARG A 193 -21.60 -13.10 -1.25
CA ARG A 193 -22.32 -13.46 -2.49
C ARG A 193 -23.24 -14.67 -2.27
N ARG A 194 -22.72 -15.75 -1.67
CA ARG A 194 -23.51 -16.95 -1.36
C ARG A 194 -24.63 -16.64 -0.35
N GLY A 195 -24.34 -15.86 0.69
CA GLY A 195 -25.33 -15.42 1.67
C GLY A 195 -26.48 -14.63 1.05
N THR A 196 -26.19 -13.70 0.13
CA THR A 196 -27.23 -12.96 -0.59
C THR A 196 -28.11 -13.86 -1.46
N LYS A 197 -27.53 -14.90 -2.08
CA LYS A 197 -28.27 -15.86 -2.90
C LYS A 197 -29.21 -16.71 -2.04
N LEU A 198 -28.73 -17.25 -0.93
CA LEU A 198 -29.54 -18.07 -0.01
C LEU A 198 -30.74 -17.29 0.54
N ARG A 199 -30.57 -16.01 0.85
CA ARG A 199 -31.65 -15.12 1.28
C ARG A 199 -32.71 -14.93 0.19
N ALA A 200 -32.28 -14.65 -1.04
CA ALA A 200 -33.20 -14.50 -2.17
C ALA A 200 -34.00 -15.79 -2.42
N ASP A 201 -33.35 -16.95 -2.30
CA ASP A 201 -33.99 -18.26 -2.49
C ASP A 201 -35.00 -18.57 -1.36
N THR A 202 -34.81 -18.08 -0.13
CA THR A 202 -35.75 -18.28 0.99
C THR A 202 -36.92 -17.30 0.98
N GLU A 203 -36.69 -16.03 0.59
CA GLU A 203 -37.76 -15.04 0.45
C GLU A 203 -38.68 -15.34 -0.75
N GLY A 204 -38.23 -16.11 -1.74
CA GLY A 204 -39.03 -16.55 -2.89
C GLY A 204 -39.87 -17.82 -2.68
N LEU A 205 -39.78 -18.45 -1.50
CA LEU A 205 -40.52 -19.69 -1.16
C LEU A 205 -41.74 -19.45 -0.25
N VAL A 206 -42.07 -18.19 0.05
CA VAL A 206 -43.20 -17.78 0.91
C VAL A 206 -44.26 -17.05 0.10
#